data_AF-A0A3D0YWD8-F1
#
_entry.id   AF-A0A3D0YWD8-F1
#
_cell.length_a   1.000
_cell.length_b   1.000
_cell.length_c   1.000
_cell.angle_alpha   90.00
_cell.angle_beta   90.00
_cell.angle_gamma   90.00
#
_symmetry.space_group_name_H-M   'P 1'
#
loop_
_entity.id
_entity.type
_entity.pdbx_description
1 polymer ?
#
loop_
_entity_poly.entity_id
_entity_poly.type
_entity_poly.pdbx_seq_one_letter_code
_entity_poly.pdbx_strand_id
1 'polypeptide(L)'
;MLTALRFRLAVIAAKLLVRLCRGFGRGGSSLPGRAASLLSPGALQRIAAVCPGGAVLVTGTNGKTTTAAMIAGMLGRAGYRVIHNATGANLTYGITSAYLQDCDLRGRPRGDIGVLEVDEA
;
A
#
# COMPACT_ATOMS: atom_id res chain seq x y z
N MET A 1 -18.50 13.30 9.70
CA MET A 1 -18.26 12.36 10.83
C MET A 1 -18.27 10.90 10.38
N LEU A 2 -19.30 10.42 9.67
CA LEU A 2 -19.38 9.05 9.15
C LEU A 2 -18.17 8.61 8.30
N THR A 3 -17.68 9.47 7.40
CA THR A 3 -16.55 9.14 6.51
C THR A 3 -15.23 8.93 7.25
N ALA A 4 -15.04 9.59 8.40
CA ALA A 4 -13.85 9.39 9.23
C ALA A 4 -13.95 8.08 10.01
N LEU A 5 -15.15 7.73 10.51
CA LEU A 5 -15.39 6.46 11.18
C LEU A 5 -15.22 5.27 10.22
N ARG A 6 -15.84 5.33 9.04
CA ARG A 6 -15.69 4.32 7.98
C ARG A 6 -14.23 4.08 7.61
N PHE A 7 -13.44 5.16 7.50
CA PHE A 7 -12.02 5.05 7.21
C PHE A 7 -11.22 4.40 8.35
N ARG A 8 -11.47 4.76 9.60
CA ARG A 8 -10.81 4.10 10.75
C ARG A 8 -11.17 2.61 10.81
N LEU A 9 -12.44 2.27 10.60
CA LEU A 9 -12.89 0.88 10.53
C LEU A 9 -12.21 0.14 9.36
N ALA A 10 -12.08 0.79 8.20
CA ALA A 10 -11.36 0.23 7.05
C ALA A 10 -9.89 -0.07 7.39
N VAL A 11 -9.18 0.86 8.04
CA VAL A 11 -7.78 0.68 8.46
C VAL A 11 -7.65 -0.46 9.46
N ILE A 12 -8.51 -0.52 10.47
CA ILE A 12 -8.49 -1.58 11.50
C ILE A 12 -8.79 -2.95 10.86
N ALA A 13 -9.85 -3.05 10.06
CA ALA A 13 -10.23 -4.28 9.37
C ALA A 13 -9.10 -4.78 8.44
N ALA A 14 -8.50 -3.87 7.66
CA ALA A 14 -7.37 -4.21 6.80
C ALA A 14 -6.16 -4.72 7.60
N LYS A 15 -5.81 -4.07 8.71
CA LYS A 15 -4.69 -4.52 9.56
C LYS A 15 -4.95 -5.89 10.21
N LEU A 16 -6.19 -6.18 10.60
CA LEU A 16 -6.57 -7.51 11.07
C LEU A 16 -6.43 -8.54 9.96
N LEU A 17 -6.92 -8.24 8.75
CA LEU A 17 -6.77 -9.14 7.59
C LEU A 17 -5.31 -9.40 7.23
N VAL A 18 -4.44 -8.37 7.26
CA VAL A 18 -2.99 -8.55 7.06
C VAL A 18 -2.41 -9.54 8.05
N ARG A 19 -2.75 -9.42 9.35
CA ARG A 19 -2.25 -10.31 10.40
C ARG A 19 -2.74 -11.74 10.19
N LEU A 20 -4.02 -11.91 9.86
CA LEU A 20 -4.61 -13.22 9.57
C LEU A 20 -3.94 -13.86 8.35
N CYS A 21 -3.86 -13.15 7.22
CA CYS A 21 -3.24 -13.66 6.00
C CYS A 21 -1.79 -14.09 6.24
N ARG A 22 -1.00 -13.29 6.98
CA ARG A 22 0.37 -13.64 7.37
C ARG A 22 0.43 -14.92 8.21
N GLY A 23 -0.50 -15.10 9.14
CA GLY A 23 -0.61 -16.33 9.95
C GLY A 23 -0.88 -17.59 9.13
N PHE A 24 -1.54 -17.46 7.97
CA PHE A 24 -1.81 -18.55 7.03
C PHE A 24 -0.76 -18.70 5.91
N GLY A 25 0.40 -18.05 6.02
CA GLY A 25 1.47 -18.12 5.02
C GLY A 25 1.12 -17.48 3.66
N ARG A 26 -0.03 -16.78 3.57
CA ARG A 26 -0.46 -16.06 2.36
C ARG A 26 -0.14 -14.59 2.55
N GLY A 27 0.71 -14.04 1.70
CA GLY A 27 1.20 -12.66 1.76
C GLY A 27 0.16 -11.56 1.48
N GLY A 28 -1.12 -11.75 1.86
CA GLY A 28 -2.17 -10.73 2.02
C GLY A 28 -2.18 -9.60 0.98
N SER A 29 -1.92 -9.93 -0.29
CA SER A 29 -1.37 -8.95 -1.22
C SER A 29 -2.41 -7.95 -1.70
N SER A 30 -3.66 -8.39 -1.92
CA SER A 30 -4.77 -7.53 -2.37
C SER A 30 -6.02 -7.56 -1.47
N LEU A 31 -6.19 -8.59 -0.63
CA LEU A 31 -7.38 -8.78 0.21
C LEU A 31 -7.62 -7.62 1.21
N PRO A 32 -6.61 -7.15 1.96
CA PRO A 32 -6.79 -6.01 2.87
C PRO A 32 -7.24 -4.74 2.14
N GLY A 33 -6.64 -4.45 0.99
CA GLY A 33 -6.97 -3.30 0.16
C GLY A 33 -8.36 -3.38 -0.45
N ARG A 34 -8.81 -4.57 -0.87
CA ARG A 34 -10.19 -4.78 -1.33
C ARG A 34 -11.19 -4.52 -0.20
N ALA A 35 -10.95 -5.07 0.99
CA ALA A 35 -11.82 -4.85 2.15
C ALA A 35 -11.88 -3.37 2.55
N ALA A 36 -10.73 -2.68 2.56
CA ALA A 36 -10.70 -1.26 2.86
C ALA A 36 -11.44 -0.42 1.81
N SER A 37 -11.33 -0.77 0.52
CA SER A 37 -12.02 -0.07 -0.56
C SER A 37 -13.54 -0.21 -0.46
N LEU A 38 -14.05 -1.36 0.00
CA LEU A 38 -15.49 -1.56 0.24
C LEU A 38 -16.01 -0.69 1.40
N LEU A 39 -15.24 -0.57 2.48
CA LEU A 39 -15.63 0.21 3.66
C LEU A 39 -15.45 1.72 3.43
N SER A 40 -14.36 2.10 2.75
CA SER A 40 -13.95 3.46 2.46
C SER A 40 -13.30 3.54 1.07
N PRO A 41 -14.08 3.83 0.01
CA PRO A 41 -13.59 3.88 -1.37
C PRO A 41 -12.40 4.83 -1.60
N GLY A 42 -12.31 5.92 -0.82
CA GLY A 42 -11.22 6.88 -0.87
C GLY A 42 -10.01 6.56 0.04
N ALA A 43 -9.88 5.31 0.53
CA ALA A 43 -8.86 4.96 1.52
C ALA A 43 -7.43 5.16 0.98
N LEU A 44 -7.16 4.70 -0.25
CA LEU A 44 -5.84 4.86 -0.86
C LEU A 44 -5.47 6.34 -1.00
N GLN A 45 -6.36 7.15 -1.58
CA GLN A 45 -6.14 8.57 -1.81
C GLN A 45 -5.87 9.29 -0.49
N ARG A 46 -6.62 8.97 0.57
CA ARG A 46 -6.42 9.57 1.89
C ARG A 46 -5.05 9.25 2.51
N ILE A 47 -4.58 8.02 2.36
CA ILE A 47 -3.30 7.59 2.94
C ILE A 47 -2.14 8.14 2.10
N ALA A 48 -2.21 7.98 0.78
CA ALA A 48 -1.17 8.43 -0.14
C ALA A 48 -1.00 9.96 -0.15
N ALA A 49 -2.08 10.74 -0.01
CA ALA A 49 -2.03 12.20 -0.03
C ALA A 49 -1.23 12.84 1.13
N VAL A 50 -0.97 12.08 2.20
CA VAL A 50 -0.19 12.54 3.35
C VAL A 50 1.17 11.84 3.45
N CYS A 51 1.59 11.13 2.40
CA CYS A 51 2.93 10.54 2.32
C CYS A 51 3.95 11.65 1.96
N PRO A 52 4.98 11.90 2.78
CA PRO A 52 5.85 13.09 2.65
C PRO A 52 6.52 13.25 1.29
N GLY A 53 7.08 12.17 0.75
CA GLY A 53 7.77 12.11 -0.54
C GLY A 53 6.87 11.69 -1.70
N GLY A 54 5.57 11.57 -1.49
CA GLY A 54 4.61 11.14 -2.52
C GLY A 54 4.84 9.69 -2.97
N ALA A 55 4.76 9.46 -4.27
CA ALA A 55 4.90 8.13 -4.86
C ALA A 55 5.62 8.14 -6.22
N VAL A 56 6.44 7.12 -6.45
CA VAL A 56 7.00 6.74 -7.75
C VAL A 56 6.20 5.57 -8.28
N LEU A 57 5.58 5.74 -9.46
CA LEU A 57 4.82 4.67 -10.13
C LEU A 57 5.68 4.09 -11.25
N VAL A 58 5.88 2.78 -11.24
CA VAL A 58 6.62 2.03 -12.26
C VAL A 58 5.64 1.21 -13.07
N THR A 59 5.52 1.53 -14.34
CA THR A 59 4.66 0.84 -15.30
C THR A 59 5.46 0.45 -16.56
N GLY A 60 4.87 -0.32 -17.47
CA GLY A 60 5.54 -0.88 -18.64
C GLY A 60 5.18 -2.35 -18.90
N THR A 61 5.31 -2.80 -20.14
CA THR A 61 5.02 -4.21 -20.52
C THR A 61 5.98 -5.22 -19.91
N ASN A 62 7.21 -4.81 -19.59
CA ASN A 62 8.24 -5.65 -18.97
C ASN A 62 9.10 -4.83 -18.00
N GLY A 63 9.78 -5.52 -17.07
CA GLY A 63 10.79 -4.91 -16.20
C GLY A 63 10.23 -4.09 -15.02
N LYS A 64 8.91 -3.99 -14.86
CA LYS A 64 8.28 -3.23 -13.77
C LYS A 64 8.79 -3.64 -12.38
N THR A 65 8.70 -4.92 -12.07
CA THR A 65 9.11 -5.48 -10.77
C THR A 65 10.58 -5.22 -10.48
N THR A 66 11.47 -5.49 -11.46
CA THR A 66 12.91 -5.31 -11.29
C THR A 66 13.26 -3.84 -11.08
N THR A 67 12.68 -2.94 -11.89
CA THR A 67 12.91 -1.49 -11.77
C THR A 67 12.36 -0.94 -10.46
N ALA A 68 11.15 -1.32 -10.05
CA ALA A 68 10.57 -0.91 -8.77
C ALA A 68 11.43 -1.38 -7.58
N ALA A 69 11.92 -2.63 -7.61
CA ALA A 69 12.81 -3.16 -6.60
C ALA A 69 14.16 -2.42 -6.55
N MET A 70 14.74 -2.07 -7.70
CA MET A 70 15.97 -1.27 -7.76
C MET A 70 15.78 0.12 -7.16
N ILE A 71 14.70 0.82 -7.52
CA ILE A 71 14.36 2.14 -6.98
C ILE A 71 14.15 2.07 -5.47
N ALA A 72 13.36 1.10 -4.99
CA ALA A 72 13.11 0.89 -3.57
C ALA A 72 14.41 0.59 -2.80
N GLY A 73 15.30 -0.22 -3.37
CA GLY A 73 16.61 -0.52 -2.78
C GLY A 73 17.53 0.70 -2.70
N MET A 74 17.58 1.52 -3.76
CA MET A 74 18.36 2.77 -3.78
C MET A 74 17.86 3.77 -2.73
N LEU A 75 16.55 4.00 -2.67
CA LEU A 75 15.93 4.91 -1.69
C LEU A 75 16.11 4.40 -0.26
N GLY A 76 15.95 3.09 -0.03
CA GLY A 76 16.23 2.47 1.26
C GLY A 76 17.68 2.68 1.72
N ARG A 77 18.65 2.52 0.81
CA ARG A 77 20.07 2.82 1.09
C ARG A 77 20.35 4.30 1.33
N ALA A 78 19.56 5.18 0.73
CA ALA A 78 19.61 6.62 0.98
C ALA A 78 18.90 7.04 2.30
N GLY A 79 18.38 6.10 3.09
CA GLY A 79 17.79 6.34 4.40
C GLY A 79 16.27 6.53 4.41
N TYR A 80 15.59 6.37 3.26
CA TYR A 80 14.13 6.49 3.19
C TYR A 80 13.44 5.19 3.62
N ARG A 81 12.30 5.32 4.31
CA ARG A 81 11.36 4.23 4.55
C ARG A 81 10.42 4.09 3.36
N VAL A 82 10.64 3.05 2.56
CA VAL A 82 9.91 2.85 1.30
C VAL A 82 8.69 1.96 1.49
N ILE A 83 7.52 2.44 1.05
CA ILE A 83 6.29 1.64 0.91
C ILE A 83 6.33 0.97 -0.45
N HIS A 84 6.44 -0.36 -0.49
CA HIS A 84 6.64 -1.12 -1.73
C HIS A 84 5.69 -2.34 -1.81
N ASN A 85 5.03 -2.54 -2.95
CA ASN A 85 4.13 -3.68 -3.21
C ASN A 85 4.90 -4.91 -3.74
N ALA A 86 5.89 -5.37 -2.99
CA ALA A 86 6.88 -6.38 -3.39
C ALA A 86 6.32 -7.72 -3.88
N THR A 87 5.06 -8.05 -3.57
CA THR A 87 4.41 -9.29 -3.99
C THR A 87 3.86 -9.25 -5.42
N GLY A 88 4.14 -8.18 -6.20
CA GLY A 88 3.62 -8.01 -7.56
C GLY A 88 2.13 -7.68 -7.62
N ALA A 89 1.54 -7.22 -6.51
CA ALA A 89 0.14 -6.81 -6.48
C ALA A 89 0.01 -5.40 -7.06
N ASN A 90 0.04 -5.35 -8.38
CA ASN A 90 0.17 -4.16 -9.23
C ASN A 90 -1.15 -3.44 -9.53
N LEU A 91 -2.28 -4.02 -9.11
CA LEU A 91 -3.61 -3.40 -9.18
C LEU A 91 -3.89 -2.52 -7.96
N THR A 92 -4.91 -1.67 -8.06
CA THR A 92 -5.29 -0.70 -7.01
C THR A 92 -5.46 -1.32 -5.63
N TYR A 93 -6.02 -2.53 -5.51
CA TYR A 93 -6.16 -3.22 -4.22
C TYR A 93 -4.82 -3.66 -3.63
N GLY A 94 -3.86 -4.01 -4.48
CA GLY A 94 -2.50 -4.35 -4.06
C GLY A 94 -1.76 -3.14 -3.50
N ILE A 95 -1.82 -2.04 -4.26
CA ILE A 95 -1.28 -0.74 -3.86
C ILE A 95 -1.92 -0.27 -2.53
N THR A 96 -3.24 -0.37 -2.43
CA THR A 96 -3.98 -0.01 -1.21
C THR A 96 -3.55 -0.87 -0.03
N SER A 97 -3.34 -2.18 -0.24
CA SER A 97 -2.84 -3.07 0.81
C SER A 97 -1.45 -2.67 1.29
N ALA A 98 -0.53 -2.30 0.38
CA ALA A 98 0.82 -1.88 0.74
C ALA A 98 0.81 -0.66 1.68
N TYR A 99 0.02 0.37 1.36
CA TYR A 99 -0.16 1.55 2.23
C TYR A 99 -0.83 1.21 3.56
N LEU A 100 -1.81 0.30 3.57
CA LEU A 100 -2.51 -0.10 4.80
C LEU A 100 -1.61 -0.92 5.74
N GLN A 101 -0.71 -1.72 5.17
CA GLN A 101 0.31 -2.43 5.92
C GLN A 101 1.26 -1.43 6.58
N ASP A 102 1.68 -0.38 5.86
CA ASP A 102 2.67 0.59 6.32
C ASP A 102 2.10 1.95 6.77
N CYS A 103 0.95 1.93 7.45
CA CYS A 103 0.39 3.10 8.13
C CYS A 103 0.14 2.86 9.62
N ASP A 104 -0.14 3.90 10.40
CA ASP A 104 -0.64 3.78 11.77
C ASP A 104 -2.16 3.48 11.80
N LEU A 105 -2.75 3.38 13.01
CA LEU A 105 -4.20 3.14 13.17
C LEU A 105 -5.07 4.34 12.74
N ARG A 106 -4.46 5.52 12.55
CA ARG A 106 -5.12 6.72 12.03
C ARG A 106 -5.01 6.83 10.50
N GLY A 107 -4.34 5.88 9.85
CA GLY A 107 -4.11 5.88 8.41
C GLY A 107 -3.00 6.84 7.97
N ARG A 108 -2.10 7.25 8.88
CA ARG A 108 -0.90 8.01 8.49
C ARG A 108 0.19 7.05 8.02
N PRO A 109 0.74 7.22 6.81
CA PRO A 109 1.90 6.47 6.35
C PRO A 109 3.05 6.52 7.36
N ARG A 110 3.71 5.39 7.55
CA ARG A 110 4.97 5.29 8.31
C ARG A 110 6.19 5.37 7.41
N GLY A 111 5.99 5.10 6.11
CA GLY A 111 6.97 5.30 5.07
C GLY A 111 7.00 6.74 4.57
N ASP A 112 8.19 7.12 4.10
CA ASP A 112 8.50 8.44 3.59
C ASP A 112 8.10 8.58 2.11
N ILE A 113 8.14 7.48 1.35
CA ILE A 113 7.86 7.47 -0.09
C ILE A 113 7.28 6.13 -0.55
N GLY A 114 6.29 6.16 -1.44
CA GLY A 114 5.80 4.97 -2.13
C GLY A 114 6.61 4.66 -3.39
N VAL A 115 7.01 3.40 -3.58
CA VAL A 115 7.54 2.89 -4.85
C VAL A 115 6.65 1.74 -5.27
N LEU A 116 5.91 1.91 -6.35
CA LEU A 116 4.78 1.05 -6.67
C LEU A 116 4.89 0.55 -8.09
N GLU A 117 4.93 -0.76 -8.25
CA GLU A 117 4.64 -1.38 -9.54
C GLU A 117 3.15 -1.24 -9.84
N VAL A 118 2.79 -0.76 -11.03
CA VAL A 118 1.41 -0.53 -11.46
C VAL A 118 1.17 -1.12 -12.85
N ASP A 119 0.06 -1.84 -12.99
CA ASP A 119 -0.40 -2.36 -14.28
C ASP A 119 -1.21 -1.32 -15.06
N GLU A 120 -1.06 -1.30 -16.38
CA GLU A 120 -1.67 -0.30 -17.29
C GLU A 120 -3.18 -0.45 -17.54
N ALA A 121 -3.86 -1.41 -16.90
CA ALA A 121 -5.23 -1.82 -17.22
C ALA A 121 -6.23 -0.66 -17.41
#